data_AF-A0A068VMY9-F1
#
_entry.id   AF-A0A068VMY9-F1
#
_cell.length_a   1.000
_cell.length_b   1.000
_cell.length_c   1.000
_cell.angle_alpha   90.00
_cell.angle_beta   90.00
_cell.angle_gamma   90.00
#
_symmetry.space_group_name_H-M   'P 1'
#
loop_
_entity.id
_entity.type
_entity.pdbx_description
1 polymer ?
#
loop_
_entity_poly.entity_id
_entity_poly.type
_entity_poly.pdbx_seq_one_letter_code
_entity_poly.pdbx_strand_id
1 'polypeptide(L)'
;HISDFGTARILRPDSSHWTSFAGTYGYAAPELAFTMEVNEKCDVYSFGVLVLEVIMGKHPGDFILSTLSASSSTSTAYDMLLKDIVDPRLSSPSKQESKQVTLVAKLALSCIEPNPLLRPTMKQVCVQLLKEIPSQFNVFSIVTIGQLLDLQMANV
;
A
#
# COMPACT_ATOMS: atom_id res chain seq x y z
N HIS A 1 -2.21 -2.37 -19.10
CA HIS A 1 -3.41 -1.63 -19.56
C HIS A 1 -4.37 -1.56 -18.36
N ILE A 2 -4.94 -0.39 -18.07
CA ILE A 2 -5.97 -0.24 -17.02
C ILE A 2 -7.32 -0.23 -17.73
N SER A 3 -8.29 -0.96 -17.20
CA SER A 3 -9.61 -1.17 -17.79
C SER A 3 -10.72 -1.04 -16.73
N ASP A 4 -11.97 -1.12 -17.18
CA ASP A 4 -13.18 -0.99 -16.36
C ASP A 4 -13.35 0.37 -15.68
N PHE A 5 -13.77 1.36 -16.49
CA PHE A 5 -14.06 2.70 -16.03
C PHE A 5 -15.54 2.88 -15.63
N GLY A 6 -16.29 1.80 -15.39
CA GLY A 6 -17.74 1.85 -15.10
C GLY A 6 -18.09 2.62 -13.83
N THR A 7 -17.14 2.76 -12.91
CA THR A 7 -17.27 3.52 -11.65
C THR A 7 -16.39 4.77 -11.60
N ALA A 8 -15.66 5.08 -12.67
CA ALA A 8 -14.75 6.22 -12.72
C ALA A 8 -15.50 7.56 -12.63
N ARG A 9 -14.87 8.56 -12.01
CA ARG A 9 -15.48 9.89 -11.79
C ARG A 9 -14.54 11.02 -12.16
N ILE A 10 -15.10 12.06 -12.76
CA ILE A 10 -14.41 13.34 -12.96
C ILE A 10 -14.64 14.19 -11.72
N LEU A 11 -13.57 14.44 -10.96
CA LEU A 11 -13.61 15.36 -9.82
C LEU A 11 -13.58 16.80 -10.32
N ARG A 12 -14.62 17.57 -10.01
CA ARG A 12 -14.65 19.02 -10.30
C ARG A 12 -14.35 19.81 -9.02
N PRO A 13 -13.51 20.86 -9.07
CA PRO A 13 -13.14 21.65 -7.90
C PRO A 13 -14.34 22.34 -7.21
N ASP A 14 -15.42 22.56 -7.95
CA ASP A 14 -16.63 23.28 -7.54
C ASP A 14 -17.81 22.36 -7.17
N SER A 15 -17.60 21.04 -7.15
CA SER A 15 -18.65 20.05 -6.90
C SER A 15 -18.42 19.28 -5.59
N SER A 16 -19.50 18.74 -5.00
CA SER A 16 -19.40 17.83 -3.87
C SER A 16 -18.71 16.53 -4.31
N HIS A 17 -17.71 16.08 -3.56
CA HIS A 17 -16.97 14.84 -3.83
C HIS A 17 -17.65 13.58 -3.25
N TRP A 18 -18.94 13.68 -2.89
CA TRP A 18 -19.69 12.63 -2.23
C TRP A 18 -20.45 11.78 -3.25
N THR A 19 -20.47 10.46 -3.06
CA THR A 19 -21.15 9.52 -3.95
C THR A 19 -21.78 8.34 -3.22
N SER A 20 -22.83 7.75 -3.78
CA SER A 20 -23.15 6.36 -3.44
C SER A 20 -21.91 5.47 -3.62
N PHE A 21 -21.69 4.55 -2.68
CA PHE A 21 -20.56 3.64 -2.70
C PHE A 21 -20.48 2.91 -4.05
N ALA A 22 -19.31 2.98 -4.69
CA ALA A 22 -19.01 2.31 -5.93
C ALA A 22 -17.53 1.87 -5.90
N GLY A 23 -17.29 0.62 -5.52
CA GLY A 23 -15.94 0.07 -5.39
C GLY A 23 -15.97 -1.43 -5.09
N THR A 24 -14.81 -2.07 -5.23
CA THR A 24 -14.66 -3.49 -4.91
C THR A 24 -14.33 -3.65 -3.42
N TYR A 25 -15.10 -4.51 -2.74
CA TYR A 25 -14.84 -4.82 -1.33
C TYR A 25 -13.42 -5.37 -1.14
N GLY A 26 -12.72 -4.90 -0.11
CA GLY A 26 -11.31 -5.24 0.14
C GLY A 26 -10.30 -4.28 -0.49
N TYR A 27 -10.70 -3.49 -1.50
CA TYR A 27 -9.84 -2.53 -2.19
C TYR A 27 -10.24 -1.07 -1.93
N ALA A 28 -11.51 -0.83 -1.56
CA ALA A 28 -12.00 0.51 -1.30
C ALA A 28 -11.28 1.17 -0.13
N ALA A 29 -10.85 2.41 -0.33
CA ALA A 29 -10.23 3.22 0.72
C ALA A 29 -11.22 3.48 1.88
N PRO A 30 -10.73 3.62 3.13
CA PRO A 30 -11.60 3.81 4.30
C PRO A 30 -12.55 5.00 4.16
N GLU A 31 -12.08 6.13 3.64
CA GLU A 31 -12.93 7.32 3.42
C GLU A 31 -14.05 7.05 2.41
N LEU A 32 -13.77 6.33 1.32
CA LEU A 32 -14.82 5.95 0.37
C LEU A 32 -15.83 4.99 1.00
N ALA A 33 -15.35 4.05 1.81
CA ALA A 33 -16.17 3.03 2.45
C ALA A 33 -17.07 3.61 3.56
N PHE A 34 -16.56 4.56 4.36
CA PHE A 34 -17.27 5.09 5.53
C PHE A 34 -17.96 6.43 5.29
N THR A 35 -17.32 7.34 4.56
CA THR A 35 -17.83 8.70 4.34
C THR A 35 -18.36 8.89 2.93
N MET A 36 -18.24 7.92 2.00
CA MET A 36 -18.70 8.13 0.62
C MET A 36 -17.96 9.28 -0.11
N GLU A 37 -16.85 9.76 0.45
CA GLU A 37 -16.00 10.80 -0.13
C GLU A 37 -15.04 10.16 -1.15
N VAL A 38 -14.97 10.74 -2.35
CA VAL A 38 -14.07 10.28 -3.41
C VAL A 38 -13.02 11.34 -3.66
N ASN A 39 -11.76 10.92 -3.66
CA ASN A 39 -10.64 11.71 -4.11
C ASN A 39 -9.65 10.81 -4.87
N GLU A 40 -8.61 11.39 -5.46
CA GLU A 40 -7.58 10.62 -6.18
C GLU A 40 -6.77 9.68 -5.27
N LYS A 41 -6.80 9.90 -3.95
CA LYS A 41 -6.12 9.04 -2.96
C LYS A 41 -6.87 7.72 -2.73
N CYS A 42 -8.13 7.61 -3.15
CA CYS A 42 -8.86 6.35 -3.17
C CYS A 42 -8.20 5.34 -4.15
N ASP A 43 -7.76 5.82 -5.31
CA ASP A 43 -7.05 5.01 -6.30
C ASP A 43 -5.65 4.60 -5.79
N VAL A 44 -4.98 5.50 -5.06
CA VAL A 44 -3.69 5.21 -4.42
C VAL A 44 -3.84 4.06 -3.41
N TYR A 45 -4.87 4.11 -2.56
CA TYR A 45 -5.12 3.04 -1.59
C TYR A 45 -5.39 1.70 -2.28
N SER A 46 -6.29 1.70 -3.27
CA SER A 46 -6.63 0.51 -4.05
C SER A 46 -5.39 -0.10 -4.73
N PHE A 47 -4.50 0.75 -5.25
CA PHE A 47 -3.21 0.34 -5.80
C PHE A 47 -2.31 -0.30 -4.73
N GLY A 48 -2.24 0.27 -3.53
CA GLY A 48 -1.48 -0.30 -2.41
C GLY A 48 -1.94 -1.71 -2.04
N VAL A 49 -3.26 -1.92 -1.97
CA VAL A 49 -3.87 -3.25 -1.74
C VAL A 49 -3.45 -4.22 -2.84
N LEU A 50 -3.56 -3.82 -4.10
CA LEU A 50 -3.18 -4.64 -5.25
C LEU A 50 -1.70 -5.04 -5.22
N VAL A 51 -0.81 -4.10 -4.90
CA VAL A 51 0.63 -4.39 -4.81
C VAL A 51 0.93 -5.38 -3.69
N LEU A 52 0.28 -5.24 -2.52
CA LEU A 52 0.41 -6.22 -1.44
C LEU A 52 -0.13 -7.59 -1.86
N GLU A 53 -1.25 -7.64 -2.57
CA GLU A 53 -1.79 -8.90 -3.11
C GLU A 53 -0.77 -9.61 -4.01
N VAL A 54 -0.08 -8.86 -4.88
CA VAL A 54 1.00 -9.39 -5.74
C VAL A 54 2.18 -9.91 -4.91
N ILE A 55 2.62 -9.16 -3.89
CA ILE A 55 3.75 -9.58 -3.02
C ILE A 55 3.39 -10.85 -2.25
N MET A 56 2.17 -10.93 -1.72
CA MET A 56 1.72 -12.02 -0.84
C MET A 56 1.18 -13.23 -1.61
N GLY A 57 0.89 -13.08 -2.91
CA GLY A 57 0.27 -14.12 -3.74
C GLY A 57 -1.18 -14.44 -3.38
N LYS A 58 -1.80 -13.63 -2.52
CA LYS A 58 -3.18 -13.76 -2.02
C LYS A 58 -3.69 -12.41 -1.54
N HIS A 59 -5.01 -12.24 -1.49
CA HIS A 59 -5.62 -11.00 -1.02
C HIS A 59 -5.16 -10.61 0.41
N PRO A 60 -4.72 -9.36 0.65
CA PRO A 60 -4.02 -8.97 1.89
C PRO A 60 -4.97 -8.53 3.03
N GLY A 61 -6.27 -8.81 2.93
CA GLY A 61 -7.30 -8.27 3.85
C GLY A 61 -6.99 -8.48 5.35
N ASP A 62 -6.67 -9.70 5.76
CA ASP A 62 -6.35 -10.00 7.17
C ASP A 62 -5.06 -9.30 7.64
N PHE A 63 -4.08 -9.18 6.74
CA PHE A 63 -2.82 -8.50 7.00
C PHE A 63 -3.02 -7.00 7.18
N ILE A 64 -3.81 -6.36 6.31
CA ILE A 64 -4.17 -4.95 6.42
C ILE A 64 -4.94 -4.71 7.71
N LEU A 65 -5.94 -5.54 8.03
CA LEU A 65 -6.71 -5.41 9.27
C LEU A 65 -5.82 -5.47 10.52
N SER A 66 -4.85 -6.39 10.55
CA SER A 66 -3.87 -6.49 11.64
C SER A 66 -2.95 -5.26 11.70
N THR A 67 -2.52 -4.73 10.55
CA THR A 67 -1.67 -3.54 10.45
C THR A 67 -2.38 -2.26 10.89
N LEU A 68 -3.64 -2.07 10.48
CA LEU A 68 -4.44 -0.90 10.84
C LEU A 68 -4.84 -0.88 12.33
N SER A 69 -4.82 -2.04 12.98
CA SER A 69 -5.08 -2.17 14.43
C SER A 69 -3.88 -1.75 15.31
N ALA A 70 -2.83 -1.17 14.73
CA ALA A 70 -1.57 -0.78 15.40
C ALA A 70 -1.70 0.21 16.56
N SER A 71 -2.87 0.84 16.75
CA SER A 71 -3.18 1.63 17.95
C SER A 71 -3.33 0.79 19.23
N SER A 72 -3.34 -0.55 19.12
CA SER A 72 -3.44 -1.48 20.24
C SER A 72 -2.18 -2.35 20.28
N SER A 73 -1.65 -2.64 21.47
CA SER A 73 -0.45 -3.45 21.75
C SER A 73 -0.52 -4.93 21.30
N THR A 74 -1.34 -5.24 20.29
CA THR A 74 -1.72 -6.57 19.80
C THR A 74 -1.58 -6.71 18.28
N SER A 75 -1.03 -5.72 17.56
CA SER A 75 -0.83 -5.83 16.10
C SER A 75 0.24 -6.86 15.79
N THR A 76 -0.20 -8.07 15.50
CA THR A 76 0.68 -9.19 15.14
C THR A 76 1.45 -8.94 13.85
N ALA A 77 0.95 -8.07 12.98
CA ALA A 77 1.59 -7.73 11.71
C ALA A 77 2.84 -6.85 11.89
N TYR A 78 2.89 -6.01 12.92
CA TYR A 78 3.97 -5.05 13.12
C TYR A 78 5.33 -5.74 13.30
N ASP A 79 5.35 -6.87 14.02
CA ASP A 79 6.54 -7.69 14.28
C ASP A 79 6.84 -8.71 13.18
N MET A 80 5.96 -8.88 12.18
CA MET A 80 6.22 -9.80 11.07
C MET A 80 7.40 -9.31 10.24
N LEU A 81 8.25 -10.25 9.80
CA LEU A 81 9.29 -9.93 8.84
C LEU A 81 8.70 -9.85 7.43
N LEU A 82 9.23 -8.94 6.61
CA LEU A 82 8.82 -8.82 5.22
C LEU A 82 8.95 -10.16 4.47
N LYS A 83 10.03 -10.90 4.71
CA LYS A 83 10.24 -12.22 4.08
C LYS A 83 9.15 -13.25 4.38
N ASP A 84 8.43 -13.09 5.49
CA ASP A 84 7.42 -14.05 5.94
C ASP A 84 6.04 -13.77 5.33
N ILE A 85 5.86 -12.60 4.70
CA ILE A 85 4.62 -12.26 3.99
C ILE A 85 4.72 -12.46 2.48
N VAL A 86 5.91 -12.66 1.92
CA VAL A 86 6.09 -12.91 0.48
C VAL A 86 5.49 -14.26 0.09
N ASP A 87 4.92 -14.33 -1.13
CA ASP A 87 4.31 -15.54 -1.67
C ASP A 87 5.24 -16.76 -1.52
N PRO A 88 4.86 -17.77 -0.72
CA PRO A 88 5.70 -18.93 -0.44
C PRO A 88 5.91 -19.84 -1.65
N ARG A 89 5.17 -19.63 -2.74
CA ARG A 89 5.34 -20.38 -4.00
C ARG A 89 6.54 -19.90 -4.81
N LEU A 90 7.09 -18.72 -4.49
CA LEU A 90 8.25 -18.16 -5.17
C LEU A 90 9.55 -18.62 -4.50
N SER A 91 10.61 -18.77 -5.30
CA SER A 91 11.95 -18.96 -4.76
C SER A 91 12.43 -17.71 -4.04
N SER A 92 13.36 -17.87 -3.10
CA SER A 92 13.96 -16.72 -2.40
C SER A 92 14.56 -15.72 -3.41
N PRO A 93 14.25 -14.42 -3.28
CA PRO A 93 14.72 -13.41 -4.22
C PRO A 93 16.24 -13.27 -4.18
N SER A 94 16.85 -12.99 -5.33
CA SER A 94 18.24 -12.54 -5.40
C SER A 94 18.46 -11.26 -4.58
N LYS A 95 19.72 -10.88 -4.38
CA LYS A 95 20.08 -9.65 -3.64
C LYS A 95 19.46 -8.38 -4.25
N GLN A 96 19.32 -8.35 -5.59
CA GLN A 96 18.72 -7.20 -6.28
C GLN A 96 17.21 -7.21 -6.16
N GLU A 97 16.58 -8.37 -6.37
CA GLU A 97 15.12 -8.52 -6.22
C GLU A 97 14.67 -8.22 -4.79
N SER A 98 15.42 -8.67 -3.79
CA SER A 98 15.15 -8.39 -2.37
C SER A 98 15.02 -6.89 -2.10
N LYS A 99 15.90 -6.07 -2.69
CA LYS A 99 15.83 -4.60 -2.55
C LYS A 99 14.58 -4.02 -3.20
N GLN A 100 14.25 -4.51 -4.39
CA GLN A 100 13.05 -4.09 -5.11
C GLN A 100 11.79 -4.47 -4.33
N VAL A 101 11.71 -5.69 -3.82
CA VAL A 101 10.59 -6.15 -2.98
C VAL A 101 10.46 -5.29 -1.73
N THR A 102 11.55 -4.99 -1.03
CA THR A 102 11.52 -4.09 0.15
C THR A 102 11.03 -2.69 -0.20
N LEU A 103 11.49 -2.10 -1.31
CA LEU A 103 11.03 -0.79 -1.76
C LEU A 103 9.54 -0.81 -2.12
N VAL A 104 9.12 -1.80 -2.91
CA VAL A 104 7.74 -1.93 -3.38
C VAL A 104 6.80 -2.19 -2.21
N ALA A 105 7.20 -3.03 -1.24
CA ALA A 105 6.46 -3.25 0.00
C ALA A 105 6.30 -1.96 0.80
N LYS A 106 7.39 -1.19 0.97
CA LYS A 106 7.34 0.11 1.67
C LYS A 106 6.37 1.08 0.97
N LEU A 107 6.43 1.17 -0.36
CA LEU A 107 5.54 2.03 -1.13
C LEU A 107 4.08 1.58 -1.00
N ALA A 108 3.81 0.28 -1.08
CA ALA A 108 2.48 -0.28 -0.91
C ALA A 108 1.89 0.03 0.48
N LEU A 109 2.69 -0.17 1.54
CA LEU A 109 2.33 0.20 2.91
C LEU A 109 2.03 1.70 3.04
N SER A 110 2.74 2.56 2.31
CA SER A 110 2.49 4.01 2.28
C SER A 110 1.21 4.38 1.54
N CYS A 111 0.84 3.58 0.54
CA CYS A 111 -0.38 3.77 -0.22
C CYS A 111 -1.62 3.38 0.59
N ILE A 112 -1.52 2.41 1.50
CA ILE A 112 -2.65 1.95 2.34
C ILE A 112 -2.79 2.71 3.67
N GLU A 113 -2.06 3.81 3.86
CA GLU A 113 -2.16 4.67 5.04
C GLU A 113 -3.62 5.14 5.23
N PRO A 114 -4.25 4.94 6.40
CA PRO A 114 -5.62 5.34 6.66
C PRO A 114 -5.91 6.79 6.32
N ASN A 115 -5.01 7.72 6.67
CA ASN A 115 -5.19 9.12 6.35
C ASN A 115 -4.82 9.42 4.88
N PRO A 116 -5.79 9.79 4.01
CA PRO A 116 -5.52 10.04 2.60
C PRO A 116 -4.49 11.16 2.37
N LEU A 117 -4.34 12.11 3.31
CA LEU A 117 -3.36 13.20 3.20
C LEU A 117 -1.92 12.71 3.33
N LEU A 118 -1.70 11.64 4.10
CA LEU A 118 -0.37 11.05 4.33
C LEU A 118 0.02 10.06 3.23
N ARG A 119 -0.94 9.58 2.42
CA ARG A 119 -0.64 8.75 1.24
C ARG A 119 0.18 9.54 0.21
N PRO A 120 1.13 8.89 -0.50
CA PRO A 120 1.79 9.51 -1.64
C PRO A 120 0.79 9.76 -2.79
N THR A 121 1.15 10.63 -3.72
CA THR A 121 0.48 10.72 -5.03
C THR A 121 0.95 9.61 -5.95
N MET A 122 0.14 9.19 -6.93
CA MET A 122 0.59 8.22 -7.94
C MET A 122 1.84 8.67 -8.71
N LYS A 123 2.03 9.98 -8.88
CA LYS A 123 3.26 10.55 -9.44
C LYS A 123 4.47 10.25 -8.55
N GLN A 124 4.36 10.46 -7.23
CA GLN A 124 5.43 10.12 -6.28
C GLN A 124 5.70 8.62 -6.27
N VAL A 125 4.65 7.78 -6.26
CA VAL A 125 4.79 6.32 -6.35
C VAL A 125 5.58 5.92 -7.60
N CYS A 126 5.17 6.43 -8.78
CA CYS A 126 5.84 6.18 -10.05
C CYS A 126 7.32 6.60 -10.02
N VAL A 127 7.60 7.82 -9.54
CA VAL A 127 8.98 8.32 -9.42
C VAL A 127 9.82 7.43 -8.49
N GLN A 128 9.27 6.95 -7.38
CA GLN A 128 10.02 6.08 -6.47
C GLN A 128 10.27 4.69 -7.07
N LEU A 129 9.31 4.12 -7.81
CA LEU A 129 9.47 2.84 -8.50
C LEU A 129 10.50 2.89 -9.63
N LEU A 130 10.67 4.05 -10.28
CA LEU A 130 11.62 4.23 -11.38
C LEU A 130 13.03 4.60 -10.92
N LYS A 131 13.23 4.95 -9.65
CA LYS A 131 14.57 5.28 -9.14
C LYS A 131 15.43 4.03 -9.07
N GLU A 132 16.67 4.16 -9.54
CA GLU A 132 17.70 3.16 -9.25
C GLU A 132 17.90 3.08 -7.74
N ILE A 133 17.71 1.89 -7.18
CA ILE A 133 17.93 1.67 -5.75
C ILE A 133 19.45 1.73 -5.51
N PRO A 134 19.95 2.67 -4.69
CA PRO A 134 21.35 2.72 -4.34
C PRO A 134 21.82 1.38 -3.78
N SER A 135 23.12 1.13 -3.82
CA SER A 135 23.75 -0.06 -3.25
C SER A 135 23.74 -0.08 -1.72
N GLN A 136 22.66 0.36 -1.05
CA GLN A 136 22.49 0.20 0.39
C GLN A 136 22.14 -1.26 0.75
N PHE A 137 22.37 -1.56 2.03
CA PHE A 137 22.24 -2.89 2.64
C PHE A 137 20.91 -3.56 2.30
N ASN A 138 20.98 -4.84 1.92
CA ASN A 138 19.78 -5.65 1.75
C ASN A 138 19.25 -6.04 3.14
N VAL A 139 18.16 -5.42 3.58
CA VAL A 139 17.52 -5.69 4.87
C VAL A 139 16.31 -6.62 4.75
N PHE A 140 15.99 -7.13 3.56
CA PHE A 140 14.77 -7.92 3.29
C PHE A 140 14.53 -9.06 4.30
N SER A 141 15.59 -9.77 4.70
CA SER A 141 15.47 -10.93 5.59
C SER A 141 15.22 -10.58 7.06
N ILE A 142 15.48 -9.33 7.47
CA ILE A 142 15.48 -8.89 8.87
C ILE A 142 14.56 -7.70 9.13
N VAL A 143 14.04 -7.06 8.08
CA VAL A 143 13.17 -5.89 8.22
C VAL A 143 11.77 -6.32 8.59
N THR A 144 11.23 -5.71 9.64
CA THR A 144 9.83 -5.92 10.05
C THR A 144 8.90 -4.98 9.30
N ILE A 145 7.62 -5.33 9.23
CA ILE A 145 6.59 -4.45 8.66
C ILE A 145 6.51 -3.13 9.42
N GLY A 146 6.61 -3.17 10.75
CA GLY A 146 6.63 -1.98 11.59
C GLY A 146 7.76 -1.01 11.24
N GLN A 147 8.98 -1.54 11.02
CA GLN A 147 10.11 -0.73 10.57
C GLN A 147 9.85 -0.07 9.21
N LEU A 148 9.16 -0.75 8.28
CA LEU A 148 8.81 -0.15 6.98
C LEU A 148 7.78 0.97 7.10
N LEU A 149 6.84 0.86 8.05
CA LEU A 149 5.82 1.86 8.36
C LEU A 149 6.46 3.10 9.03
N ASP A 150 7.30 2.92 10.04
CA ASP A 150 7.91 4.05 10.76
C ASP A 150 8.83 4.90 9.85
N LEU A 151 9.51 4.25 8.90
CA LEU A 151 10.36 4.92 7.91
C LEU A 151 9.58 5.79 6.91
N GLN A 152 8.25 5.86 7.00
CA GLN A 152 7.40 6.82 6.29
C GLN A 152 7.52 8.24 6.86
N MET A 153 7.85 8.38 8.16
CA MET A 153 7.88 9.68 8.84
C MET A 153 9.15 10.51 8.59
N ALA A 154 10.18 9.92 7.98
CA ALA A 154 11.50 10.55 7.85
C ALA A 154 11.76 11.31 6.54
N ASN A 155 10.83 11.30 5.57
CA ASN A 155 11.05 11.87 4.23
C ASN A 155 9.89 12.78 3.76
N VAL A 156 9.40 13.67 4.63
CA VAL A 156 8.62 14.85 4.25
C VAL A 156 9.52 16.07 4.28
#